data_AF-A0A4Q5R084-F1
#
_entry.id   AF-A0A4Q5R084-F1
#
_cell.length_a   1.000
_cell.length_b   1.000
_cell.length_c   1.000
_cell.angle_alpha   90.00
_cell.angle_beta   90.00
_cell.angle_gamma   90.00
#
_symmetry.space_group_name_H-M   'P 1'
#
loop_
_entity.id
_entity.type
_entity.pdbx_description
1 polymer ?
#
loop_
_entity_poly.entity_id
_entity_poly.type
_entity_poly.pdbx_seq_one_letter_code
_entity_poly.pdbx_strand_id
1 'polypeptide(L)'
;MADKNGRLLDDQASFDRLGIDRDHPQTWEDALRLKQPFKPGEWEWWYADAHFSDGLYCVVSFHIQVDAEGRNTPFINLNIARDGTKLADITTPFDDGRFEVSDT
;
A
#
# COMPACT_ATOMS: atom_id res chain seq x y z
N MET A 1 22.64 -2.63 -24.42
CA MET A 1 22.06 -3.20 -23.18
C MET A 1 20.64 -2.68 -23.09
N ALA A 2 19.64 -3.52 -22.83
CA ALA A 2 18.27 -3.04 -22.65
C ALA A 2 18.25 -2.07 -21.46
N ASP A 3 17.56 -0.95 -21.63
CA ASP A 3 17.38 0.05 -20.57
C ASP A 3 16.72 -0.64 -19.37
N LYS A 4 17.43 -0.74 -18.24
CA LYS A 4 16.97 -1.45 -17.03
C LYS A 4 16.19 -0.53 -16.09
N ASN A 5 15.58 0.51 -16.64
CA ASN A 5 14.75 1.41 -15.86
C ASN A 5 13.41 0.72 -15.60
N GLY A 6 13.03 0.62 -14.33
CA GLY A 6 11.67 0.24 -13.97
C GLY A 6 10.69 1.21 -14.62
N ARG A 7 9.69 0.68 -15.31
CA ARG A 7 8.62 1.48 -15.90
C ARG A 7 7.35 1.27 -15.11
N LEU A 8 6.51 2.30 -15.06
CA LEU A 8 5.16 2.15 -14.54
C LEU A 8 4.36 1.19 -15.43
N LEU A 9 3.43 0.49 -14.81
CA LEU A 9 2.47 -0.37 -15.51
C LEU A 9 1.36 0.52 -16.08
N ASP A 10 1.54 0.99 -17.31
CA ASP A 10 0.63 1.96 -17.95
C ASP A 10 0.15 1.56 -19.36
N ASP A 11 0.61 0.42 -19.89
CA ASP A 11 0.24 -0.11 -21.21
C ASP A 11 -0.69 -1.33 -21.14
N GLN A 12 -1.63 -1.40 -22.09
CA GLN A 12 -2.63 -2.47 -22.16
C GLN A 12 -2.01 -3.86 -22.29
N ALA A 13 -0.95 -4.03 -23.08
CA ALA A 13 -0.32 -5.33 -23.29
C ALA A 13 0.21 -5.95 -21.99
N SER A 14 0.63 -5.11 -21.05
CA SER A 14 1.08 -5.58 -19.73
C SER A 14 -0.07 -5.91 -18.80
N PHE A 15 -1.16 -5.14 -18.82
CA PHE A 15 -2.40 -5.48 -18.12
C PHE A 15 -2.94 -6.84 -18.61
N ASP A 16 -3.04 -7.04 -19.93
CA ASP A 16 -3.49 -8.29 -20.54
C ASP A 16 -2.61 -9.47 -20.14
N ARG A 17 -1.28 -9.30 -20.17
CA ARG A 17 -0.31 -10.34 -19.77
C ARG A 17 -0.45 -10.72 -18.30
N LEU A 18 -0.83 -9.79 -17.44
CA LEU A 18 -1.02 -10.02 -16.00
C LEU A 18 -2.45 -10.47 -15.67
N GLY A 19 -3.38 -10.39 -16.63
CA GLY A 19 -4.79 -10.66 -16.40
C GLY A 19 -5.47 -9.63 -15.49
N ILE A 20 -5.00 -8.38 -15.52
CA ILE A 20 -5.54 -7.27 -14.72
C ILE A 20 -6.43 -6.42 -15.62
N ASP A 21 -7.66 -6.12 -15.18
CA ASP A 21 -8.52 -5.14 -15.85
C ASP A 21 -8.10 -3.74 -15.43
N ARG A 22 -7.62 -2.95 -16.40
CA ARG A 22 -7.12 -1.59 -16.17
C ARG A 22 -8.21 -0.64 -15.67
N ASP A 23 -9.42 -0.79 -16.18
CA ASP A 23 -10.51 0.18 -15.97
C ASP A 23 -11.47 -0.27 -14.87
N HIS A 24 -11.42 -1.55 -14.50
CA HIS A 24 -12.25 -2.14 -13.45
C HIS A 24 -11.38 -2.90 -12.43
N PRO A 25 -10.75 -2.20 -11.47
CA PRO A 25 -10.09 -2.84 -10.34
C PRO A 25 -11.05 -3.82 -9.67
N GLN A 26 -10.63 -5.08 -9.53
CA GLN A 26 -11.44 -6.10 -8.91
C GLN A 26 -11.37 -5.99 -7.39
N THR A 27 -12.46 -6.33 -6.68
CA THR A 27 -12.52 -6.28 -5.21
C THR A 27 -11.42 -7.07 -4.51
N TRP A 28 -10.89 -8.12 -5.13
CA TRP A 28 -9.79 -8.90 -4.55
C TRP A 28 -8.43 -8.18 -4.61
N GLU A 29 -8.29 -7.16 -5.48
CA GLU A 29 -7.04 -6.43 -5.68
C GLU A 29 -6.71 -5.52 -4.48
N ASP A 30 -7.72 -4.98 -3.81
CA ASP A 30 -7.59 -4.06 -2.68
C ASP A 30 -8.15 -4.61 -1.35
N ALA A 31 -8.79 -5.79 -1.37
CA ALA A 31 -9.32 -6.40 -0.16
C ALA A 31 -8.25 -6.82 0.86
N LEU A 32 -8.57 -6.63 2.15
CA LEU A 32 -7.79 -7.21 3.25
C LEU A 32 -7.80 -8.74 3.20
N ARG A 33 -6.66 -9.32 3.55
CA ARG A 33 -6.53 -10.77 3.82
C ARG A 33 -7.00 -11.13 5.23
N LEU A 34 -6.92 -10.21 6.18
CA LEU A 34 -7.48 -10.40 7.52
C LEU A 34 -8.98 -10.69 7.44
N LYS A 35 -9.47 -11.57 8.33
CA LYS A 35 -10.87 -11.99 8.36
C LYS A 35 -11.56 -11.41 9.58
N GLN A 36 -12.76 -10.87 9.38
CA GLN A 36 -13.61 -10.41 10.47
C GLN A 36 -14.26 -11.62 11.19
N PRO A 37 -14.44 -11.56 12.53
CA PRO A 37 -13.92 -10.52 13.41
C PRO A 37 -12.39 -10.62 13.52
N PHE A 38 -11.73 -9.47 13.46
CA PHE A 38 -10.28 -9.38 13.62
C PHE A 38 -9.85 -9.88 15.00
N LYS A 39 -8.64 -10.45 15.08
CA LYS A 39 -8.10 -11.02 16.32
C LYS A 39 -6.98 -10.15 16.90
N PRO A 40 -6.87 -10.05 18.24
CA PRO A 40 -5.77 -9.35 18.88
C PRO A 40 -4.41 -9.79 18.35
N GLY A 41 -3.58 -8.81 17.99
CA GLY A 41 -2.25 -9.03 17.42
C GLY A 41 -2.21 -9.31 15.93
N GLU A 42 -3.35 -9.36 15.24
CA GLU A 42 -3.37 -9.38 13.77
C GLU A 42 -2.92 -8.02 13.22
N TRP A 43 -2.24 -8.08 12.08
CA TRP A 43 -1.80 -6.91 11.35
C TRP A 43 -1.72 -7.23 9.87
N GLU A 44 -1.95 -6.23 9.05
CA GLU A 44 -1.76 -6.28 7.61
C GLU A 44 -1.26 -4.92 7.14
N TRP A 45 -0.33 -4.94 6.18
CA TRP A 45 0.08 -3.73 5.49
C TRP A 45 0.19 -3.98 4.00
N TRP A 46 -0.02 -2.92 3.25
CA TRP A 46 0.23 -2.86 1.82
C TRP A 46 1.10 -1.66 1.55
N TYR A 47 2.09 -1.81 0.68
CA TYR A 47 2.99 -0.71 0.36
C TYR A 47 3.28 -0.64 -1.12
N ALA A 48 3.57 0.57 -1.57
CA ALA A 48 4.17 0.86 -2.86
C ALA A 48 5.38 1.75 -2.61
N ASP A 49 6.48 1.42 -3.27
CA ASP A 49 7.71 2.18 -3.21
C ASP A 49 8.24 2.50 -4.62
N ALA A 50 9.02 3.58 -4.71
CA ALA A 50 9.65 3.97 -5.95
C ALA A 50 11.00 4.65 -5.69
N HIS A 51 11.98 4.29 -6.53
CA HIS A 51 13.21 5.04 -6.73
C HIS A 51 13.07 5.88 -8.00
N PHE A 52 13.18 7.19 -7.86
CA PHE A 52 13.09 8.13 -8.97
C PHE A 52 14.47 8.41 -9.57
N SER A 53 14.49 8.76 -10.86
CA SER A 53 15.72 9.02 -11.61
C SER A 53 16.52 10.23 -11.10
N ASP A 54 15.90 11.09 -10.28
CA ASP A 54 16.52 12.29 -9.69
C ASP A 54 17.04 12.05 -8.25
N GLY A 55 17.13 10.79 -7.83
CA GLY A 55 17.65 10.40 -6.52
C GLY A 55 16.62 10.44 -5.39
N LEU A 56 15.36 10.82 -5.66
CA LEU A 56 14.27 10.67 -4.70
C LEU A 56 13.91 9.21 -4.49
N TYR A 57 13.46 8.92 -3.29
CA TYR A 57 12.86 7.66 -2.88
C TYR A 57 11.57 7.96 -2.11
N CYS A 58 10.50 7.24 -2.42
CA CYS A 58 9.22 7.37 -1.75
C CYS A 58 8.69 5.98 -1.38
N VAL A 59 8.15 5.84 -0.17
CA VAL A 59 7.33 4.71 0.26
C VAL A 59 6.03 5.25 0.80
N VAL A 60 4.93 4.69 0.33
CA VAL A 60 3.64 4.80 1.00
C VAL A 60 3.25 3.42 1.49
N SER A 61 2.81 3.31 2.74
CA SER A 61 2.27 2.06 3.28
C SER A 61 0.99 2.31 4.06
N PHE A 62 -0.01 1.49 3.79
CA PHE A 62 -1.32 1.47 4.44
C PHE A 62 -1.32 0.32 5.44
N HIS A 63 -1.65 0.60 6.70
CA HIS A 63 -1.60 -0.38 7.79
C HIS A 63 -2.96 -0.54 8.43
N ILE A 64 -3.24 -1.77 8.86
CA ILE A 64 -4.17 -2.10 9.92
C ILE A 64 -3.44 -2.92 10.97
N GLN A 65 -3.59 -2.54 12.23
CA GLN A 65 -3.13 -3.31 13.38
C GLN A 65 -4.27 -3.50 14.36
N VAL A 66 -4.34 -4.67 14.98
CA VAL A 66 -5.38 -5.03 15.95
C VAL A 66 -4.72 -5.15 17.32
N ASP A 67 -5.08 -4.26 18.25
CA ASP A 67 -4.45 -4.21 19.56
C ASP A 67 -4.88 -5.38 20.47
N ALA A 68 -4.33 -5.42 21.69
CA ALA A 68 -4.62 -6.47 22.66
C ALA A 68 -6.11 -6.53 23.06
N GLU A 69 -6.83 -5.41 22.94
CA GLU A 69 -8.25 -5.28 23.22
C GLU A 69 -9.14 -5.58 22.01
N GLY A 70 -8.55 -5.90 20.85
CA GLY A 70 -9.27 -6.19 19.61
C GLY A 70 -9.70 -4.94 18.83
N ARG A 71 -9.14 -3.77 19.14
CA ARG A 71 -9.45 -2.51 18.43
C ARG A 71 -8.53 -2.36 17.22
N ASN A 72 -9.12 -1.92 16.12
CA ASN A 72 -8.37 -1.62 14.90
C ASN A 72 -7.71 -0.26 15.02
N THR A 73 -6.43 -0.19 14.66
CA THR A 73 -5.62 1.03 14.64
C THR A 73 -5.04 1.23 13.24
N PRO A 74 -5.86 1.69 12.27
CA PRO A 74 -5.39 1.92 10.91
C PRO A 74 -4.56 3.21 10.82
N PHE A 75 -3.51 3.18 10.00
CA PHE A 75 -2.68 4.35 9.72
C PHE A 75 -1.99 4.27 8.36
N ILE A 76 -1.56 5.41 7.85
CA ILE A 76 -0.71 5.49 6.66
C ILE A 76 0.66 6.02 7.08
N ASN A 77 1.73 5.38 6.59
CA ASN A 77 3.07 5.93 6.63
C ASN A 77 3.47 6.44 5.25
N LEU A 78 4.01 7.66 5.21
CA LEU A 78 4.67 8.24 4.04
C LEU A 78 6.13 8.54 4.41
N ASN A 79 7.05 7.94 3.67
CA ASN A 79 8.49 8.09 3.87
C ASN A 79 9.10 8.63 2.59
N ILE A 80 9.81 9.77 2.67
CA ILE A 80 10.49 10.38 1.53
C ILE A 80 11.95 10.57 1.90
N ALA A 81 12.85 10.15 1.02
CA ALA A 81 14.28 10.36 1.16
C ALA A 81 14.91 10.83 -0.16
N ARG A 82 16.08 11.46 -0.08
CA ARG A 82 16.94 11.75 -1.22
C ARG A 82 18.38 11.49 -0.86
N ASP A 83 19.10 10.75 -1.70
CA ASP A 83 20.54 10.47 -1.53
C ASP A 83 20.91 9.98 -0.12
N GLY A 84 20.08 9.11 0.45
CA GLY A 84 20.25 8.56 1.80
C GLY A 84 19.80 9.48 2.96
N THR A 85 19.37 10.71 2.67
CA THR A 85 18.84 11.65 3.66
C THR A 85 17.32 11.55 3.73
N LYS A 86 16.77 11.27 4.92
CA LYS A 86 15.33 11.26 5.16
C LYS A 86 14.79 12.69 5.15
N LEU A 87 13.86 12.98 4.25
CA LEU A 87 13.19 14.27 4.10
C LEU A 87 11.84 14.31 4.82
N ALA A 88 11.13 13.18 4.83
CA ALA A 88 9.85 13.04 5.52
C ALA A 88 9.70 11.64 6.11
N ASP A 89 9.06 11.58 7.27
CA ASP A 89 8.61 10.36 7.94
C ASP A 89 7.31 10.70 8.66
N ILE A 90 6.19 10.46 8.00
CA ILE A 90 4.88 10.93 8.41
C ILE A 90 4.01 9.72 8.67
N THR A 91 3.53 9.56 9.90
CA THR A 91 2.49 8.61 10.28
C THR A 91 1.20 9.37 10.50
N THR A 92 0.17 9.01 9.75
CA THR A 92 -1.18 9.58 9.89
C THR A 92 -2.13 8.47 10.36
N PRO A 93 -2.54 8.46 11.64
CA PRO A 93 -3.57 7.56 12.12
C PRO A 93 -4.95 7.98 11.59
N PHE A 94 -5.85 7.01 11.45
CA PHE A 94 -7.25 7.23 11.11
C PHE A 94 -8.13 6.72 12.24
N ASP A 95 -9.19 7.48 12.54
CA ASP A 95 -10.22 7.03 13.47
C ASP A 95 -10.94 5.79 12.88
N ASP A 96 -11.18 4.80 13.73
CA ASP A 96 -11.81 3.52 13.39
C ASP A 96 -13.18 3.66 12.71
N GLY A 97 -13.95 4.69 13.04
CA GLY A 97 -15.28 4.97 12.49
C GLY A 97 -15.31 5.40 11.03
N ARG A 98 -14.15 5.57 10.37
CA ARG A 98 -14.04 5.86 8.93
C ARG A 98 -13.26 4.80 8.16
N PHE A 99 -12.80 3.76 8.84
CA PHE A 99 -12.10 2.67 8.18
C PHE A 99 -13.11 1.65 7.67
N GLU A 100 -13.32 1.66 6.37
CA GLU A 100 -14.11 0.67 5.66
C GLU A 100 -13.17 -0.28 4.93
N VAL A 101 -13.47 -1.57 5.05
CA VAL A 101 -12.80 -2.62 4.28
C VAL A 101 -13.81 -3.08 3.26
N SER A 102 -13.44 -3.09 1.99
CA SER A 102 -14.24 -3.74 0.95
C SER A 102 -14.45 -5.20 1.33
N ASP A 103 -15.70 -5.63 1.48
CA ASP A 103 -16.04 -7.04 1.69
C ASP A 103 -15.58 -7.85 0.45
N THR A 104 -14.86 -8.95 0.67
CA THR A 104 -14.54 -9.95 -0.37
C THR A 104 -15.70 -10.88 -0.65
#